data_AF-V5I6V5-F1
#
_entry.id   AF-V5I6V5-F1
#
_cell.length_a   1.000
_cell.length_b   1.000
_cell.length_c   1.000
_cell.angle_alpha   90.00
_cell.angle_beta   90.00
_cell.angle_gamma   90.00
#
_symmetry.space_group_name_H-M   'P 1'
#
loop_
_entity.id
_entity.type
_entity.pdbx_description
1 polymer ?
#
loop_
_entity_poly.entity_id
_entity_poly.type
_entity_poly.pdbx_seq_one_letter_code
_entity_poly.pdbx_strand_id
1 'polypeptide(L)'
;LVNNVVDAIAAHWSYHKSQKALTLSFHGWPGSGKNYVSKFIADSLYKYGSKSKYVHHFIGRIHFPLEENAQIYKENLYMWLKGNITKCPKQLFIFDEVDKMPATVLNG
;
A
#
# COMPACT_ATOMS: atom_id res chain seq x y z
N LEU A 1 4.67 -9.55 -16.78
CA LEU A 1 4.58 -8.68 -15.59
C LEU A 1 3.14 -8.29 -15.26
N VAL A 2 2.41 -7.69 -16.22
CA VAL A 2 1.00 -7.28 -16.02
C VAL A 2 0.09 -8.47 -15.68
N ASN A 3 0.21 -9.58 -16.42
CA ASN A 3 -0.61 -10.78 -16.15
C ASN A 3 -0.45 -11.31 -14.72
N ASN A 4 0.79 -11.43 -14.23
CA ASN A 4 1.06 -11.89 -12.87
C ASN A 4 0.43 -10.99 -11.79
N VAL A 5 0.40 -9.68 -12.02
CA VAL A 5 -0.23 -8.73 -11.09
C VAL A 5 -1.74 -8.91 -11.09
N VAL A 6 -2.35 -9.01 -12.28
CA VAL A 6 -3.79 -9.22 -12.44
C VAL A 6 -4.22 -10.54 -11.82
N ASP A 7 -3.50 -11.63 -12.10
CA ASP A 7 -3.78 -12.97 -11.58
C ASP A 7 -3.69 -13.01 -10.05
N ALA A 8 -2.63 -12.41 -9.48
CA ALA A 8 -2.45 -12.33 -8.03
C ALA A 8 -3.58 -11.54 -7.36
N ILE A 9 -3.99 -10.40 -7.95
CA ILE A 9 -5.09 -9.59 -7.45
C ILE A 9 -6.41 -10.36 -7.57
N ALA A 10 -6.70 -10.98 -8.72
CA ALA A 10 -7.93 -11.73 -8.94
C ALA A 10 -8.07 -12.91 -7.96
N ALA A 11 -6.99 -13.67 -7.78
CA ALA A 11 -6.94 -14.77 -6.82
C ALA A 11 -7.19 -14.28 -5.39
N HIS A 12 -6.55 -13.17 -4.98
CA HIS A 12 -6.70 -12.60 -3.64
C HIS A 12 -8.08 -11.95 -3.40
N TRP A 13 -8.67 -11.36 -4.43
CA TRP A 13 -9.95 -10.64 -4.33
C TRP A 13 -11.18 -11.55 -4.32
N SER A 14 -11.00 -12.80 -4.79
CA SER A 14 -12.01 -13.85 -4.82
C SER A 14 -12.50 -14.26 -3.42
N TYR A 15 -13.58 -15.05 -3.35
CA TYR A 15 -14.36 -15.30 -2.13
C TYR A 15 -13.58 -16.08 -1.03
N HIS A 16 -12.42 -16.65 -1.35
CA HIS A 16 -11.61 -17.36 -0.36
C HIS A 16 -10.84 -16.37 0.51
N LYS A 17 -11.10 -16.45 1.82
CA LYS A 17 -10.46 -15.62 2.83
C LYS A 17 -8.96 -15.96 2.90
N SER A 18 -8.12 -15.23 2.15
CA SER A 18 -6.67 -15.34 2.24
C SER A 18 -6.22 -15.08 3.68
N GLN A 19 -5.37 -15.95 4.24
CA GLN A 19 -4.82 -15.77 5.59
C GLN A 19 -3.72 -14.69 5.65
N LYS A 20 -3.22 -14.25 4.50
CA LYS A 20 -2.18 -13.23 4.39
C LYS A 20 -2.64 -12.10 3.46
N ALA A 21 -2.24 -10.88 3.78
CA ALA A 21 -2.41 -9.74 2.88
C ALA A 21 -1.62 -9.97 1.58
N LEU A 22 -2.18 -9.57 0.44
CA LEU A 22 -1.43 -9.52 -0.82
C LEU A 22 -0.48 -8.31 -0.77
N THR A 23 0.82 -8.57 -0.87
CA THR A 23 1.86 -7.54 -0.98
C THR A 23 2.45 -7.58 -2.38
N LEU A 24 2.44 -6.43 -3.05
CA LEU A 24 3.09 -6.24 -4.36
C LEU A 24 4.18 -5.20 -4.21
N SER A 25 5.37 -5.46 -4.77
CA SER A 25 6.45 -4.49 -4.81
C SER A 25 6.77 -4.11 -6.25
N PHE A 26 6.68 -2.82 -6.56
CA PHE A 26 7.04 -2.26 -7.86
C PHE A 26 8.38 -1.55 -7.72
N HIS A 27 9.44 -2.14 -8.27
CA HIS A 27 10.78 -1.55 -8.32
C HIS A 27 11.14 -1.17 -9.76
N GLY A 28 11.96 -0.14 -9.91
CA GLY A 28 12.43 0.34 -11.21
C GLY A 28 12.72 1.84 -11.20
N TRP A 29 13.14 2.36 -12.36
CA TRP A 29 13.51 3.76 -12.52
C TRP A 29 12.34 4.74 -12.33
N PRO A 30 12.62 5.99 -11.92
CA PRO A 30 11.63 7.07 -12.04
C PRO A 30 11.05 7.13 -13.47
N GLY A 31 9.74 7.36 -13.59
CA GLY A 31 9.07 7.37 -14.89
C GLY A 31 8.70 6.00 -15.46
N SER A 32 9.07 4.88 -14.83
CA SER A 32 8.74 3.52 -15.31
C SER A 32 7.27 3.10 -15.11
N GLY A 33 6.38 4.02 -14.72
CA GLY A 33 4.94 3.76 -14.55
C GLY A 33 4.50 3.14 -13.22
N LYS A 34 5.35 3.05 -12.19
CA LYS A 34 4.97 2.46 -10.87
C LYS A 34 3.70 3.08 -10.27
N ASN A 35 3.63 4.41 -10.24
CA ASN A 35 2.48 5.14 -9.71
C ASN A 35 1.26 5.05 -10.61
N TYR A 36 1.48 4.88 -11.92
CA TYR A 36 0.39 4.62 -12.87
C TYR A 36 -0.24 3.25 -12.58
N VAL A 37 0.56 2.21 -12.35
CA VAL A 37 0.06 0.86 -12.04
C VAL A 37 -0.68 0.84 -10.70
N SER A 38 -0.15 1.46 -9.64
CA SER A 38 -0.85 1.52 -8.35
C SER A 38 -2.18 2.27 -8.44
N LYS A 39 -2.22 3.38 -9.20
CA LYS A 39 -3.45 4.10 -9.51
C LYS A 39 -4.44 3.25 -10.31
N PHE A 40 -3.97 2.56 -11.36
CA PHE A 40 -4.80 1.68 -12.18
C PHE A 40 -5.45 0.57 -11.34
N ILE A 41 -4.69 -0.04 -10.41
CA ILE A 41 -5.22 -1.03 -9.47
C ILE A 41 -6.30 -0.42 -8.59
N ALA A 42 -6.06 0.76 -8.00
CA ALA A 42 -7.05 1.42 -7.15
C ALA A 42 -8.34 1.75 -7.92
N ASP A 43 -8.21 2.32 -9.11
CA ASP A 43 -9.33 2.71 -9.98
C ASP A 43 -10.11 1.47 -10.50
N SER A 44 -9.46 0.31 -10.61
CA SER A 44 -10.10 -0.94 -11.01
C SER A 44 -10.84 -1.63 -9.86
N LEU A 45 -10.29 -1.57 -8.64
CA LEU A 45 -10.83 -2.29 -7.48
C LEU A 45 -11.88 -1.49 -6.70
N TYR A 46 -11.83 -0.17 -6.74
CA TYR A 46 -12.69 0.70 -5.94
C TYR A 46 -13.45 1.67 -6.82
N LYS A 47 -14.77 1.79 -6.58
CA LYS A 47 -15.67 2.71 -7.32
C LYS A 47 -15.16 4.15 -7.42
N TYR A 48 -14.50 4.63 -6.37
CA TYR A 48 -13.95 6.00 -6.30
C TYR A 48 -12.43 6.04 -6.49
N GLY A 49 -11.82 4.92 -6.89
CA GLY A 49 -10.40 4.82 -7.14
C GLY A 49 -9.56 5.29 -5.95
N SER A 50 -8.53 6.08 -6.23
CA SER A 50 -7.68 6.71 -5.21
C SER A 50 -8.42 7.62 -4.21
N LYS A 51 -9.65 8.05 -4.50
CA LYS A 51 -10.50 8.85 -3.59
C LYS A 51 -11.36 7.99 -2.67
N SER A 52 -11.32 6.67 -2.82
CA SER A 52 -12.03 5.74 -1.93
C SER A 52 -11.51 5.88 -0.50
N LYS A 53 -12.42 5.91 0.48
CA LYS A 53 -12.05 5.88 1.92
C LYS A 53 -11.32 4.60 2.35
N TYR A 54 -11.22 3.61 1.46
CA TYR A 54 -10.50 2.35 1.68
C TYR A 54 -9.15 2.27 0.96
N VAL A 55 -8.74 3.36 0.28
CA VAL A 55 -7.46 3.47 -0.40
C VAL A 55 -6.65 4.54 0.31
N HIS A 56 -5.49 4.16 0.84
CA HIS A 56 -4.63 5.03 1.64
C HIS A 56 -3.26 5.11 0.98
N HIS A 57 -2.77 6.32 0.75
CA HIS A 57 -1.51 6.56 0.07
C HIS A 57 -0.52 7.27 0.98
N PHE A 58 0.60 6.61 1.26
CA PHE A 58 1.70 7.13 2.04
C PHE A 58 2.90 7.38 1.13
N ILE A 59 3.36 8.62 1.11
CA ILE A 59 4.56 9.05 0.38
C ILE A 59 5.70 9.20 1.38
N GLY A 60 6.81 8.49 1.15
CA GLY A 60 7.96 8.41 2.05
C GLY A 60 8.44 9.76 2.60
N ARG A 61 8.80 10.66 1.68
CA ARG A 61 9.34 11.98 2.02
C ARG A 61 8.37 12.91 2.72
N ILE A 62 7.06 12.67 2.60
CA ILE A 62 6.03 13.55 3.16
C ILE A 62 5.57 13.04 4.52
N HIS A 63 5.31 11.74 4.63
CA HIS A 63 4.72 11.16 5.84
C HIS A 63 5.78 10.65 6.82
N PHE A 64 7.00 10.39 6.35
CA PHE A 64 8.09 9.84 7.15
C PHE A 64 9.41 10.61 6.93
N PRO A 65 9.45 11.94 7.12
CA PRO A 65 10.57 12.78 6.69
C PRO A 65 11.84 12.71 7.56
N LEU A 66 11.73 12.25 8.82
CA LEU A 66 12.81 12.33 9.82
C LEU A 66 13.18 10.94 10.36
N GLU A 67 14.46 10.57 10.24
CA GLU A 67 14.98 9.29 10.75
C GLU A 67 14.83 9.16 12.27
N GLU A 68 15.04 10.24 13.05
CA GLU A 68 14.90 10.17 14.51
C GLU A 68 13.49 9.81 14.99
N ASN A 69 12.47 10.04 14.16
CA ASN A 69 11.07 9.79 14.48
C ASN A 69 10.59 8.42 13.98
N ALA A 70 11.46 7.58 13.42
CA ALA A 70 11.07 6.34 12.78
C ALA A 70 10.26 5.39 13.68
N GLN A 71 10.60 5.32 14.97
CA GLN A 71 9.85 4.51 15.94
C GLN A 71 8.42 5.04 16.14
N ILE A 72 8.25 6.35 16.27
CA ILE A 72 6.94 7.01 16.41
C ILE A 72 6.10 6.76 15.15
N TYR A 73 6.71 6.87 13.98
CA TYR A 73 6.05 6.59 12.71
C TYR A 73 5.59 5.14 12.60
N LYS A 74 6.42 4.17 13.01
CA LYS A 74 6.07 2.74 13.06
C LYS A 74 4.84 2.50 13.92
N GLU A 75 4.82 3.04 15.13
CA GLU A 75 3.70 2.87 16.08
C GLU A 75 2.41 3.51 15.57
N ASN A 76 2.49 4.75 15.09
CA ASN A 76 1.35 5.46 14.50
C ASN A 76 0.79 4.74 13.27
N LEU A 77 1.68 4.28 12.39
CA LEU A 77 1.29 3.52 11.20
C LEU A 77 0.59 2.23 11.59
N TYR A 78 1.15 1.45 12.53
CA TYR A 78 0.54 0.21 13.01
C TYR A 78 -0.87 0.44 13.55
N MET A 79 -1.05 1.45 14.42
CA MET A 79 -2.35 1.78 14.98
C MET A 79 -3.35 2.24 13.90
N TRP A 80 -2.89 3.04 12.92
CA TRP A 80 -3.71 3.50 11.81
C TRP A 80 -4.16 2.36 10.89
N LEU A 81 -3.24 1.45 10.52
CA LEU A 81 -3.54 0.26 9.73
C LEU A 81 -4.56 -0.63 10.44
N LYS A 82 -4.32 -0.94 11.73
CA LYS A 82 -5.21 -1.75 12.55
C LYS A 82 -6.61 -1.14 12.62
N GLY A 83 -6.72 0.16 12.85
CA GLY A 83 -8.00 0.88 12.92
C GLY A 83 -8.78 0.93 11.59
N ASN A 84 -8.09 0.88 10.44
CA ASN A 84 -8.75 0.82 9.14
C ASN A 84 -9.18 -0.60 8.77
N ILE A 85 -8.33 -1.60 9.04
CA ILE A 85 -8.63 -3.01 8.75
C ILE A 85 -9.87 -3.49 9.54
N THR A 86 -10.08 -3.00 10.77
CA THR A 86 -11.29 -3.33 11.56
C THR A 86 -12.58 -2.78 10.95
N LYS A 87 -12.52 -1.66 10.21
CA LYS A 87 -13.69 -1.07 9.53
C LYS A 87 -14.06 -1.81 8.25
N CYS A 88 -13.06 -2.28 7.51
CA CYS A 88 -13.23 -3.03 6.27
C CYS A 88 -11.97 -3.87 6.05
N PRO A 89 -12.08 -5.19 5.79
CA PRO A 89 -10.90 -6.02 5.54
C PRO A 89 -10.27 -5.78 4.16
N LYS A 90 -11.02 -5.20 3.21
CA LYS A 90 -10.55 -4.88 1.85
C LYS A 90 -9.98 -3.46 1.78
N GLN A 91 -8.96 -3.18 2.59
CA GLN A 91 -8.17 -1.94 2.50
C GLN A 91 -7.07 -2.10 1.45
N LEU A 92 -6.74 -1.00 0.76
CA LEU A 92 -5.56 -0.89 -0.08
C LEU A 92 -4.63 0.16 0.53
N PHE A 93 -3.42 -0.25 0.89
CA PHE A 93 -2.37 0.63 1.39
C PHE A 93 -1.27 0.73 0.33
N ILE A 94 -0.99 1.94 -0.14
CA ILE A 94 0.04 2.23 -1.13
C ILE A 94 1.17 2.97 -0.41
N PHE A 95 2.37 2.40 -0.43
CA PHE A 95 3.59 3.05 0.06
C PHE A 95 4.44 3.44 -1.15
N ASP A 96 4.55 4.74 -1.41
CA ASP A 96 5.35 5.33 -2.48
C ASP A 96 6.64 5.92 -1.92
N GLU A 97 7.67 5.97 -2.76
CA GLU A 97 9.02 6.43 -2.39
C GLU A 97 9.56 5.70 -1.14
N VAL A 98 9.36 4.38 -1.09
CA VAL A 98 9.80 3.54 0.04
C VAL A 98 11.31 3.61 0.26
N ASP A 99 12.09 3.87 -0.79
CA ASP A 99 13.54 4.11 -0.69
C ASP A 99 13.91 5.41 0.05
N LYS A 100 12.91 6.25 0.35
CA LYS A 100 13.03 7.48 1.13
C LYS A 100 12.40 7.37 2.52
N MET A 101 11.91 6.20 2.90
CA MET A 101 11.38 5.95 4.23
C MET A 101 12.48 5.47 5.18
N PRO A 102 12.47 5.87 6.46
CA PRO A 102 13.31 5.25 7.47
C PRO A 102 13.08 3.74 7.50
N ALA A 103 14.16 2.96 7.42
CA ALA A 103 14.08 1.52 7.22
C ALA A 103 13.25 0.80 8.29
N THR A 104 13.24 1.31 9.52
CA THR A 104 12.52 0.71 10.66
C THR A 104 11.01 0.91 10.60
N VAL A 105 10.47 1.80 9.75
CA VAL A 105 9.02 2.07 9.67
C VAL A 105 8.24 0.87 9.14
N LEU A 106 8.77 0.18 8.12
CA LEU A 106 8.12 -0.99 7.50
C LEU A 106 8.74 -2.32 7.94
N ASN A 107 9.92 -2.29 8.56
CA ASN A 107 10.57 -3.49 9.05
C ASN A 107 10.00 -3.87 10.43
N GLY A 108 9.53 -5.12 10.53
CA GLY A 108 9.01 -5.74 11.76
C GLY A 108 10.11 -5.95 12.78
#